data_AF-A0A2V8V726-F1
#
_entry.id   AF-A0A2V8V726-F1
#
_cell.length_a   1.000
_cell.length_b   1.000
_cell.length_c   1.000
_cell.angle_alpha   90.00
_cell.angle_beta   90.00
_cell.angle_gamma   90.00
#
_symmetry.space_group_name_H-M   'P 1'
#
loop_
_entity.id
_entity.type
_entity.pdbx_description
1 polymer ?
#
loop_
_entity_poly.entity_id
_entity_poly.type
_entity_poly.pdbx_seq_one_letter_code
_entity_poly.pdbx_strand_id
1 'polypeptide(L)' 'MYRARDTLNREVAIKVLPAAFSSDTERLRRFEQEAQAAGALNHPNILAVYDVGTHDGMFYVVSELLEGELALRYSF' A
#
# COMPACT_ATOMS: atom_id res chain seq x y z
N MET A 1 -5.73 -6.87 3.78
CA MET A 1 -5.48 -6.44 2.39
C MET A 1 -6.71 -6.74 1.58
N TYR A 2 -7.00 -5.92 0.58
CA TYR A 2 -8.17 -6.07 -0.29
C TYR A 2 -7.71 -6.14 -1.75
N ARG A 3 -8.33 -7.02 -2.57
CA ARG A 3 -8.18 -7.04 -4.03
C ARG A 3 -9.18 -6.05 -4.61
N ALA A 4 -8.73 -5.20 -5.53
CA ALA A 4 -9.59 -4.26 -6.24
C ALA A 4 -9.17 -4.14 -7.70
N ARG A 5 -9.99 -3.44 -8.49
CA ARG A 5 -9.65 -3.02 -9.86
C ARG A 5 -9.59 -1.51 -9.90
N ASP A 6 -8.48 -0.96 -10.38
CA ASP A 6 -8.31 0.49 -10.49
C ASP A 6 -9.03 1.07 -11.72
N THR A 7 -9.00 2.39 -11.87
CA THR A 7 -9.61 3.11 -12.99
C THR A 7 -8.96 2.81 -14.35
N LEU A 8 -7.79 2.17 -14.35
CA LEU A 8 -7.07 1.73 -15.55
C LEU A 8 -7.30 0.24 -15.84
N ASN A 9 -8.28 -0.40 -15.19
CA ASN A 9 -8.61 -1.83 -15.32
C ASN A 9 -7.48 -2.79 -14.87
N ARG A 10 -6.55 -2.33 -14.04
CA ARG A 10 -5.51 -3.19 -13.45
C ARG A 10 -6.01 -3.82 -12.17
N GLU A 11 -5.64 -5.06 -11.92
CA GLU A 11 -5.87 -5.68 -10.61
C GLU A 11 -4.80 -5.21 -9.62
N VAL A 12 -5.25 -4.74 -8.47
CA VAL A 12 -4.40 -4.09 -7.48
C VAL A 12 -4.67 -4.64 -6.08
N ALA A 13 -3.65 -4.57 -5.23
CA ALA A 13 -3.80 -4.80 -3.80
C ALA A 13 -3.94 -3.45 -3.08
N ILE A 14 -4.95 -3.34 -2.22
CA ILE A 14 -5.14 -2.18 -1.35
C ILE A 14 -4.85 -2.59 0.10
N LYS A 15 -3.87 -1.93 0.71
CA LYS A 15 -3.54 -2.08 2.13
C LYS A 15 -3.95 -0.81 2.88
N VAL A 16 -4.97 -0.93 3.72
CA VAL A 16 -5.39 0.14 4.63
C VAL A 16 -4.61 0.00 5.94
N LEU A 17 -4.04 1.10 6.41
CA LEU A 17 -3.37 1.16 7.71
C LEU A 17 -4.42 1.40 8.82
N PRO A 18 -4.30 0.71 9.97
CA PRO A 18 -5.15 0.97 11.13
C PRO A 18 -5.08 2.43 11.58
N ALA A 19 -6.18 2.99 12.07
CA ALA A 19 -6.26 4.37 12.57
C ALA A 19 -5.24 4.70 13.68
N ALA A 20 -4.73 3.71 14.40
CA ALA A 20 -3.63 3.91 15.36
C ALA A 20 -2.32 4.44 14.71
N PHE A 21 -2.16 4.29 13.39
CA PHE A 21 -1.05 4.87 12.64
C PHE A 21 -1.29 6.31 12.20
N SER A 22 -2.54 6.78 12.17
CA SER A 22 -2.87 8.15 11.74
C SER A 22 -2.69 9.20 12.84
N SER A 23 -2.53 8.80 14.10
CA SER A 23 -2.25 9.71 15.22
C SER A 23 -0.77 10.08 15.38
N ASP A 24 0.16 9.44 14.65
CA ASP A 24 1.60 9.68 14.75
C ASP A 24 2.12 10.31 13.45
N THR A 25 2.21 11.64 13.43
CA THR A 25 2.62 12.45 12.27
C THR A 25 3.99 12.06 11.71
N GLU A 26 4.91 11.56 12.55
CA GLU A 26 6.25 11.13 12.10
C GLU A 26 6.20 9.78 11.37
N ARG A 27 5.31 8.86 11.80
CA ARG A 27 5.06 7.62 11.05
C ARG A 27 4.41 7.91 9.71
N LEU A 28 3.53 8.90 9.66
CA LEU A 28 2.88 9.32 8.41
C LEU A 28 3.89 9.86 7.40
N ARG A 29 4.74 10.78 7.84
CA ARG A 29 5.81 11.32 7.00
C ARG A 29 6.74 10.22 6.47
N ARG A 30 7.11 9.25 7.31
CA ARG A 30 7.94 8.12 6.88
C ARG A 30 7.22 7.20 5.90
N PHE A 31 5.95 6.92 6.14
CA PHE A 31 5.15 6.10 5.24
C PHE A 31 5.04 6.72 3.84
N GLU A 32 4.78 8.02 3.75
CA GLU A 32 4.76 8.73 2.46
C GLU A 32 6.11 8.69 1.75
N GLN A 33 7.21 8.87 2.49
CA GLN A 33 8.57 8.80 1.93
C GLN A 33 8.92 7.40 1.43
N GLU A 34 8.60 6.36 2.20
CA GLU A 34 8.83 4.97 1.82
C GLU A 34 8.01 4.59 0.59
N ALA A 35 6.75 5.03 0.54
CA ALA A 35 5.89 4.80 -0.60
C ALA A 35 6.39 5.51 -1.87
N GLN A 36 6.84 6.76 -1.76
CA GLN A 36 7.44 7.48 -2.90
C GLN A 36 8.73 6.80 -3.37
N ALA A 37 9.59 6.39 -2.44
CA ALA A 37 10.82 5.68 -2.77
C ALA A 37 10.52 4.32 -3.44
N ALA A 38 9.53 3.57 -2.94
CA ALA A 38 9.11 2.31 -3.53
C ALA A 38 8.47 2.50 -4.93
N GLY A 39 7.63 3.52 -5.12
CA GLY A 39 7.02 3.84 -6.41
C GLY A 39 8.02 4.32 -7.47
N ALA A 40 9.15 4.88 -7.06
CA ALA A 40 10.22 5.26 -7.98
C ALA A 40 11.06 4.06 -8.47
N LEU A 41 10.99 2.92 -7.79
CA LEU A 41 11.76 1.72 -8.10
C LEU A 41 10.99 0.82 -9.09
N ASN A 42 11.25 0.99 -10.38
CA ASN A 42 10.75 0.10 -11.42
C ASN A 42 11.72 -1.07 -11.63
N HIS A 43 11.54 -2.17 -10.89
CA HIS A 43 12.36 -3.37 -11.02
C HIS A 43 11.51 -4.64 -10.85
N PRO A 44 11.71 -5.72 -11.64
CA PRO A 44 10.89 -6.94 -11.61
C PRO A 44 10.88 -7.70 -10.26
N ASN A 45 11.81 -7.38 -9.35
CA ASN A 45 11.88 -7.98 -8.00
C ASN A 45 11.48 -7.01 -6.89
N ILE A 46 10.87 -5.87 -7.22
CA ILE A 46 10.42 -4.86 -6.25
C ILE A 46 8.93 -4.67 -6.45
N LEU A 47 8.17 -4.74 -5.36
CA LEU A 47 6.73 -4.51 -5.38
C LEU A 47 6.45 -3.09 -5.91
N ALA A 48 5.73 -2.99 -7.02
CA ALA A 48 5.34 -1.70 -7.56
C ALA A 48 4.24 -1.07 -6.68
N VAL A 49 4.52 0.13 -6.15
CA VAL A 49 3.51 0.98 -5.51
C VAL A 49 2.92 1.90 -6.58
N TYR A 50 1.60 1.85 -6.75
CA TYR A 50 0.89 2.65 -7.74
C TYR A 50 0.35 3.95 -7.17
N ASP A 51 -0.13 3.93 -5.92
CA ASP A 51 -0.73 5.10 -5.29
C ASP A 51 -0.67 5.00 -3.75
N VAL A 52 -0.68 6.15 -3.10
CA VAL A 52 -0.83 6.29 -1.65
C VAL A 52 -1.71 7.48 -1.33
N GLY A 53 -2.56 7.34 -0.32
CA GLY A 53 -3.44 8.42 0.06
C GLY A 53 -4.13 8.22 1.40
N THR A 54 -5.08 9.09 1.65
CA THR A 54 -5.93 9.08 2.84
C THR A 54 -7.39 9.08 2.45
N HIS A 55 -8.18 8.27 3.13
CA HIS A 55 -9.64 8.23 3.00
C HIS A 55 -10.25 8.07 4.40
N ASP A 56 -11.19 8.95 4.77
CA ASP A 56 -11.81 8.98 6.11
C ASP A 56 -10.80 8.96 7.28
N GLY A 57 -9.66 9.66 7.12
CA GLY A 57 -8.59 9.69 8.12
C GLY A 57 -7.78 8.39 8.25
N MET A 58 -8.03 7.40 7.39
CA MET A 58 -7.26 6.17 7.26
C MET A 58 -6.33 6.25 6.05
N PHE A 59 -5.09 5.82 6.24
CA PHE A 59 -4.11 5.76 5.16
C PHE A 59 -4.25 4.48 4.37
N TYR A 60 -4.00 4.55 3.07
CA TYR A 60 -3.97 3.39 2.21
C TYR A 60 -2.78 3.43 1.25
N VAL A 61 -2.34 2.23 0.84
CA VAL A 61 -1.43 2.00 -0.28
C VAL A 61 -2.12 1.14 -1.31
N VAL A 62 -1.98 1.53 -2.58
CA VAL A 62 -2.33 0.73 -3.76
C VAL A 62 -1.04 0.23 -4.37
N SER A 63 -0.94 -1.09 -4.55
CA SER A 63 0.23 -1.72 -5.16
C SER A 63 -0.18 -2.75 -6.20
N GLU A 64 0.83 -3.26 -6.90
CA GLU A 64 0.72 -4.51 -7.67
C GLU A 64 0.08 -5.61 -6.81
N LEU A 65 -0.83 -6.36 -7.43
CA LEU A 65 -1.38 -7.58 -6.84
C LEU A 65 -0.43 -8.74 -7.13
N LEU A 66 0.38 -9.12 -6.15
CA LEU A 66 1.19 -10.33 -6.25
C LEU A 66 0.30 -11.57 -6.03
N GLU A 67 0.10 -12.36 -7.08
CA GLU A 67 -0.52 -13.68 -6.96
C GLU A 67 0.53 -14.67 -6.44
N GLY A 68 0.67 -14.75 -5.12
CA GLY A 68 1.64 -15.64 -4.46
C GLY A 68 1.56 -15.58 -2.93
N GLU A 69 2.15 -16.58 -2.26
CA GLU A 69 2.14 -16.79 -0.80
C GLU A 69 3.01 -15.76 -0.03
N LEU A 70 3.10 -14.52 -0.51
CA LEU A 70 3.75 -13.40 0.17
C LEU A 70 2.70 -12.40 0.67
N ALA A 71 1.73 -12.91 1.41
CA ALA A 71 0.85 -12.10 2.22
C ALA A 71 0.89 -12.68 3.63
N LEU A 72 1.64 -12.03 4.52
CA LEU A 72 1.76 -12.32 5.93
C LEU A 72 0.46 -12.89 6.50
N ARG A 73 0.43 -14.20 6.72
CA ARG A 73 -0.65 -14.90 7.43
C ARG A 73 -0.54 -14.55 8.91
N TYR A 74 -1.02 -13.36 9.28
CA TYR A 74 -1.39 -13.09 10.66
C TYR A 74 -2.78 -13.70 10.86
N SER A 75 -2.79 -14.94 11.34
CA SER A 75 -3.95 -15.53 11.99
C SER A 75 -4.21 -14.75 13.28
N PHE A 76 -5.41 -14.21 13.44
CA PHE A 76 -5.94 -13.88 14.76
C PHE A 76 -6.27 -15.16 15.52
#